data_AF-A0A077MA79-F1
#
_entry.id   AF-A0A077MA79-F1
#
_cell.length_a   1.000
_cell.length_b   1.000
_cell.length_c   1.000
_cell.angle_alpha   90.00
_cell.angle_beta   90.00
_cell.angle_gamma   90.00
#
_symmetry.space_group_name_H-M   'P 1'
#
loop_
_entity.id
_entity.type
_entity.pdbx_description
1 polymer ?
#
loop_
_entity_poly.entity_id
_entity_poly.type
_entity_poly.pdbx_seq_one_letter_code
_entity_poly.pdbx_strand_id
1 'polypeptide(L)'
;MSAATFAPGPNRVFVASGLTFPDALSGAPAAGAQGGPVLLTRPDWLPSTIGTELQRLRANEVVVLGGSATVGTGVEGQLGTYAGAVTRWSGSDRFATSAAISKAAFPNGADAVFISSGRVFPDALSAAPIAGMKKAPLLLLDTNSIPAVIDAELRRLNPNSITVVGGRATVTDEVFGVLSDYLRSAD
;
A
#
# COMPACT_ATOMS: atom_id res chain seq x y z
N MET A 1 -14.70 -0.50 -13.85
CA MET A 1 -14.06 -1.09 -12.65
C MET A 1 -12.53 -1.17 -12.80
N SER A 2 -11.94 -1.72 -13.87
CA SER A 2 -10.54 -1.37 -14.24
C SER A 2 -10.46 -0.91 -15.69
N ALA A 3 -11.04 -1.69 -16.61
CA ALA A 3 -11.16 -1.33 -18.03
C ALA A 3 -11.89 0.00 -18.34
N ALA A 4 -12.69 0.52 -17.41
CA ALA A 4 -13.35 1.82 -17.55
C ALA A 4 -12.46 3.02 -17.13
N THR A 5 -11.38 2.77 -16.40
CA THR A 5 -10.53 3.80 -15.78
C THR A 5 -9.10 3.76 -16.33
N PHE A 6 -8.58 2.55 -16.60
CA PHE A 6 -7.19 2.34 -17.02
C PHE A 6 -7.13 1.85 -18.47
N ALA A 7 -6.52 2.68 -19.32
CA ALA A 7 -6.15 2.30 -20.68
C ALA A 7 -5.06 1.19 -20.66
N PRO A 8 -4.92 0.41 -21.74
CA PRO A 8 -3.77 -0.48 -21.91
C PRO A 8 -2.42 0.25 -21.82
N GLY A 9 -1.39 -0.47 -21.39
CA GLY A 9 -0.01 0.00 -21.25
C GLY A 9 0.31 0.84 -20.01
N PRO A 10 -0.33 0.66 -18.82
CA PRO A 10 0.17 1.34 -17.63
C PRO A 10 1.58 0.82 -17.28
N ASN A 11 2.40 1.66 -16.67
CA ASN A 11 3.75 1.24 -16.29
C ASN A 11 3.71 0.09 -15.24
N ARG A 12 2.77 0.15 -14.29
CA ARG A 12 2.61 -0.83 -13.21
C ARG A 12 1.14 -1.24 -13.04
N VAL A 13 0.94 -2.50 -12.70
CA VAL A 13 -0.31 -3.04 -12.16
C VAL A 13 -0.03 -3.67 -10.80
N PHE A 14 -0.90 -3.45 -9.84
CA PHE A 14 -0.74 -3.95 -8.48
C PHE A 14 -1.64 -5.15 -8.25
N VAL A 15 -1.13 -6.18 -7.58
CA VAL A 15 -1.89 -7.38 -7.24
C VAL A 15 -1.82 -7.60 -5.74
N ALA A 16 -2.97 -7.72 -5.10
CA ALA A 16 -3.10 -8.00 -3.67
C ALA A 16 -4.04 -9.17 -3.42
N SER A 17 -4.00 -9.73 -2.21
CA SER A 17 -4.98 -10.74 -1.80
C SER A 17 -6.37 -10.14 -1.65
N GLY A 18 -7.39 -10.79 -2.23
CA GLY A 18 -8.79 -10.46 -2.00
C GLY A 18 -9.35 -10.99 -0.68
N LEU A 19 -8.57 -11.76 0.09
CA LEU A 19 -8.98 -12.40 1.35
C LEU A 19 -8.27 -11.81 2.58
N THR A 20 -7.08 -11.22 2.38
CA THR A 20 -6.29 -10.57 3.42
C THR A 20 -6.00 -9.14 3.00
N PHE A 21 -6.74 -8.20 3.61
CA PHE A 21 -6.80 -6.80 3.18
C PHE A 21 -5.66 -5.86 3.64
N PRO A 22 -4.83 -6.13 4.69
CA PRO A 22 -3.84 -5.15 5.17
C PRO A 22 -2.90 -4.62 4.07
N ASP A 23 -2.50 -5.51 3.16
CA ASP A 23 -1.56 -5.19 2.07
C ASP A 23 -2.24 -4.33 0.99
N ALA A 24 -3.51 -4.62 0.69
CA ALA A 24 -4.31 -3.83 -0.24
C ALA A 24 -4.61 -2.42 0.29
N LEU A 25 -4.76 -2.26 1.60
CA LEU A 25 -5.01 -0.96 2.23
C LEU A 25 -3.85 0.02 2.00
N SER A 26 -2.62 -0.44 2.27
CA SER A 26 -1.43 0.38 2.08
C SER A 26 -1.05 0.50 0.59
N GLY A 27 -1.38 -0.53 -0.20
CA GLY A 27 -1.09 -0.57 -1.63
C GLY A 27 -2.02 0.25 -2.52
N ALA A 28 -3.28 0.48 -2.13
CA ALA A 28 -4.22 1.26 -2.94
C ALA A 28 -3.79 2.74 -3.12
N PRO A 29 -3.32 3.47 -2.09
CA PRO A 29 -2.73 4.79 -2.26
C PRO A 29 -1.50 4.80 -3.16
N ALA A 30 -0.62 3.80 -3.01
CA ALA A 30 0.56 3.66 -3.87
C ALA A 30 0.17 3.43 -5.34
N ALA A 31 -0.83 2.58 -5.58
CA ALA A 31 -1.37 2.33 -6.92
C ALA A 31 -1.98 3.60 -7.53
N GLY A 32 -2.79 4.33 -6.75
CA GLY A 32 -3.35 5.62 -7.16
C GLY A 32 -2.28 6.67 -7.47
N ALA A 33 -1.24 6.76 -6.65
CA ALA A 33 -0.12 7.69 -6.84
C ALA A 33 0.69 7.39 -8.12
N GLN A 34 0.77 6.12 -8.51
CA GLN A 34 1.51 5.64 -9.68
C GLN A 34 0.63 5.40 -10.92
N GLY A 35 -0.68 5.68 -10.84
CA GLY A 35 -1.61 5.56 -11.96
C GLY A 35 -1.88 4.12 -12.41
N GLY A 36 -1.79 3.14 -11.51
CA GLY A 36 -2.06 1.73 -11.81
C GLY A 36 -3.30 1.20 -11.07
N PRO A 37 -3.99 0.17 -11.61
CA PRO A 37 -5.06 -0.51 -10.90
C PRO A 37 -4.52 -1.44 -9.81
N VAL A 38 -5.34 -1.70 -8.79
CA VAL A 38 -5.19 -2.85 -7.89
C VAL A 38 -6.14 -3.96 -8.33
N LEU A 39 -5.58 -5.12 -8.64
CA LEU A 39 -6.31 -6.34 -8.96
C LEU A 39 -6.23 -7.31 -7.78
N LEU A 40 -7.29 -8.10 -7.57
CA LEU A 40 -7.40 -9.00 -6.42
C LEU A 40 -7.27 -10.46 -6.84
N THR A 41 -6.38 -11.19 -6.18
CA THR A 41 -6.17 -12.62 -6.38
C THR A 41 -6.54 -13.42 -5.13
N ARG A 42 -6.59 -14.76 -5.24
CA ARG A 42 -6.52 -15.64 -4.06
C ARG A 42 -5.05 -16.01 -3.76
N PRO A 43 -4.73 -16.45 -2.53
CA PRO A 43 -3.37 -16.81 -2.18
C PRO A 43 -2.76 -17.90 -3.08
N ASP A 44 -3.55 -18.87 -3.49
CA ASP A 44 -3.13 -20.08 -4.22
C ASP A 44 -3.61 -20.14 -5.66
N TRP A 45 -4.42 -19.16 -6.10
CA TRP A 45 -5.06 -19.19 -7.41
C TRP A 45 -5.28 -17.79 -7.99
N LEU A 46 -4.84 -17.58 -9.23
CA LEU A 46 -5.16 -16.40 -10.03
C LEU A 46 -6.50 -16.61 -10.75
N PRO A 47 -7.56 -15.85 -10.43
CA PRO A 47 -8.83 -15.96 -11.14
C PRO A 47 -8.68 -15.62 -12.62
N SER A 48 -9.36 -16.36 -13.50
CA SER A 48 -9.26 -16.17 -14.95
C SER A 48 -9.65 -14.76 -15.40
N THR A 49 -10.62 -14.13 -14.73
CA THR A 49 -11.03 -12.73 -14.96
C THR A 49 -9.89 -11.74 -14.71
N ILE A 50 -9.03 -12.01 -13.72
CA ILE A 50 -7.84 -11.20 -13.45
C ILE A 50 -6.78 -11.45 -14.52
N GLY A 51 -6.59 -12.70 -14.95
CA GLY A 51 -5.70 -13.03 -16.08
C GLY A 51 -6.11 -12.30 -17.38
N THR A 52 -7.41 -12.28 -17.70
CA THR A 52 -7.93 -11.53 -18.85
C THR A 52 -7.65 -10.03 -18.72
N GLU A 53 -7.83 -9.46 -17.53
CA GLU A 53 -7.58 -8.03 -17.30
C GLU A 53 -6.08 -7.69 -17.37
N LEU A 54 -5.21 -8.54 -16.83
CA LEU A 54 -3.75 -8.39 -16.97
C LEU A 54 -3.31 -8.45 -18.43
N GLN A 55 -3.87 -9.37 -19.22
CA GLN A 55 -3.59 -9.47 -20.66
C GLN A 55 -4.09 -8.25 -21.44
N ARG A 56 -5.21 -7.64 -21.02
CA ARG A 56 -5.71 -6.38 -21.59
C ARG A 56 -4.80 -5.20 -21.23
N LEU A 57 -4.37 -5.14 -19.97
CA LEU A 57 -3.55 -4.04 -19.45
C LEU A 57 -2.14 -4.06 -20.04
N ARG A 58 -1.50 -5.22 -20.24
CA ARG A 58 -0.12 -5.33 -20.77
C ARG A 58 0.86 -4.39 -20.07
N ALA A 59 0.88 -4.43 -18.74
CA ALA A 59 1.77 -3.58 -17.96
C ALA A 59 3.23 -4.00 -18.11
N ASN A 60 4.16 -3.05 -17.95
CA ASN A 60 5.59 -3.37 -17.94
C ASN A 60 5.95 -4.22 -16.72
N GLU A 61 5.33 -3.91 -15.58
CA GLU A 61 5.59 -4.55 -14.31
C GLU A 61 4.29 -4.88 -13.56
N VAL A 62 4.26 -6.06 -12.96
CA VAL A 62 3.27 -6.42 -11.93
C VAL A 62 3.91 -6.32 -10.56
N VAL A 63 3.31 -5.55 -9.68
CA VAL A 63 3.74 -5.39 -8.29
C VAL A 63 2.83 -6.21 -7.39
N VAL A 64 3.37 -7.25 -6.75
CA VAL A 64 2.68 -8.03 -5.73
C VAL A 64 2.77 -7.31 -4.39
N LEU A 65 1.61 -7.02 -3.81
CA LEU A 65 1.46 -6.40 -2.49
C LEU A 65 1.19 -7.50 -1.47
N GLY A 66 2.10 -7.66 -0.51
CA GLY A 66 1.99 -8.67 0.54
C GLY A 66 2.95 -9.84 0.41
N GLY A 67 3.09 -10.60 1.49
CA GLY A 67 3.99 -11.75 1.58
C GLY A 67 3.49 -12.99 0.82
N SER A 68 4.31 -14.03 0.76
CA SER A 68 3.96 -15.30 0.09
C SER A 68 2.77 -16.02 0.74
N ALA A 69 2.44 -15.69 2.00
CA ALA A 69 1.26 -16.21 2.68
C ALA A 69 -0.07 -15.61 2.17
N THR A 70 -0.03 -14.38 1.61
CA THR A 70 -1.24 -13.67 1.13
C THR A 70 -1.38 -13.73 -0.39
N VAL A 71 -0.24 -13.73 -1.11
CA VAL A 71 -0.13 -14.01 -2.55
C VAL A 71 1.00 -15.01 -2.75
N GLY A 72 0.65 -16.28 -3.00
CA GLY A 72 1.58 -17.39 -3.10
C GLY A 72 2.56 -17.27 -4.27
N THR A 73 3.68 -17.97 -4.16
CA THR A 73 4.73 -17.99 -5.20
C THR A 73 4.25 -18.61 -6.51
N GLY A 74 3.30 -19.54 -6.46
CA GLY A 74 2.64 -20.08 -7.66
C GLY A 74 1.85 -19.00 -8.42
N VAL A 75 1.11 -18.16 -7.69
CA VAL A 75 0.40 -17.01 -8.28
C VAL A 75 1.40 -15.99 -8.83
N GLU A 76 2.47 -15.68 -8.08
CA GLU A 76 3.55 -14.79 -8.55
C GLU A 76 4.17 -15.29 -9.87
N GLY A 77 4.43 -16.60 -9.97
CA GLY A 77 4.91 -17.22 -11.21
C GLY A 77 3.92 -17.08 -12.38
N GLN A 78 2.62 -17.20 -12.13
CA GLN A 78 1.57 -16.97 -13.14
C GLN A 78 1.54 -15.51 -13.60
N LEU A 79 1.70 -14.55 -12.69
CA LEU A 79 1.75 -13.12 -13.02
C LEU A 79 2.91 -12.79 -13.98
N GLY A 80 4.03 -13.52 -13.88
CA GLY A 80 5.19 -13.37 -14.77
C GLY A 80 4.91 -13.72 -16.24
N THR A 81 3.79 -14.36 -16.55
CA THR A 81 3.36 -14.60 -17.93
C THR A 81 2.67 -13.40 -18.57
N TYR A 82 2.31 -12.38 -17.78
CA TYR A 82 1.52 -11.22 -18.22
C TYR A 82 2.30 -9.90 -18.28
N ALA A 83 3.52 -9.83 -17.72
CA ALA A 83 4.32 -8.61 -17.65
C ALA A 83 5.81 -8.92 -17.81
N GLY A 84 6.61 -7.91 -18.18
CA GLY A 84 8.05 -8.03 -18.35
C GLY A 84 8.82 -8.20 -17.05
N ALA A 85 8.24 -7.76 -15.93
CA ALA A 85 8.78 -7.93 -14.59
C ALA A 85 7.68 -8.19 -13.55
N VAL A 86 8.03 -8.93 -12.51
CA VAL A 86 7.22 -9.07 -11.30
C VAL A 86 8.08 -8.70 -10.11
N THR A 87 7.61 -7.78 -9.27
CA THR A 87 8.26 -7.42 -8.01
C THR A 87 7.30 -7.61 -6.85
N ARG A 88 7.86 -7.86 -5.66
CA ARG A 88 7.06 -8.04 -4.44
C ARG A 88 7.41 -6.98 -3.42
N TRP A 89 6.39 -6.29 -2.92
CA TRP A 89 6.48 -5.34 -1.82
C TRP A 89 5.82 -5.94 -0.59
N SER A 90 6.65 -6.40 0.35
CA SER A 90 6.20 -7.12 1.54
C SER A 90 7.16 -6.94 2.70
N GLY A 91 6.67 -7.10 3.92
CA GLY A 91 7.46 -7.22 5.13
C GLY A 91 7.05 -8.45 5.97
N SER A 92 7.67 -8.58 7.14
CA SER A 92 7.41 -9.68 8.08
C SER A 92 6.01 -9.64 8.70
N ASP A 93 5.39 -8.46 8.72
CA ASP A 93 4.03 -8.23 9.19
C ASP A 93 3.38 -7.07 8.41
N ARG A 94 2.15 -6.70 8.78
CA ARG A 94 1.40 -5.62 8.12
C ARG A 94 2.06 -4.25 8.24
N PHE A 95 2.77 -3.98 9.34
CA PHE A 95 3.45 -2.70 9.56
C PHE A 95 4.67 -2.62 8.64
N ALA A 96 5.49 -3.68 8.64
CA ALA A 96 6.63 -3.81 7.75
C ALA A 96 6.22 -3.81 6.26
N THR A 97 5.10 -4.45 5.89
CA THR A 97 4.56 -4.36 4.53
C THR A 97 4.13 -2.94 4.18
N SER A 98 3.45 -2.21 5.07
CA SER A 98 3.07 -0.81 4.82
C SER A 98 4.29 0.10 4.61
N ALA A 99 5.36 -0.10 5.41
CA ALA A 99 6.62 0.62 5.23
C ALA A 99 7.32 0.23 3.92
N ALA A 100 7.34 -1.06 3.55
CA ALA A 100 7.94 -1.51 2.29
C ALA A 100 7.23 -0.94 1.06
N ILE A 101 5.89 -0.92 1.08
CA ILE A 101 5.07 -0.29 0.04
C ILE A 101 5.36 1.21 -0.04
N SER A 102 5.38 1.90 1.11
CA SER A 102 5.70 3.33 1.16
C SER A 102 7.09 3.64 0.61
N LYS A 103 8.11 2.89 1.02
CA LYS A 103 9.49 3.05 0.55
C LYS A 103 9.64 2.86 -0.94
N ALA A 104 8.98 1.84 -1.50
CA ALA A 104 9.03 1.58 -2.93
C ALA A 104 8.21 2.59 -3.74
N ALA A 105 7.08 3.06 -3.20
CA ALA A 105 6.19 3.97 -3.92
C ALA A 105 6.60 5.44 -3.83
N PHE A 106 7.25 5.84 -2.74
CA PHE A 106 7.64 7.21 -2.41
C PHE A 106 9.14 7.28 -2.04
N PRO A 107 10.05 6.95 -2.97
CA PRO A 107 11.49 6.84 -2.66
C PRO A 107 12.14 8.17 -2.25
N ASN A 108 11.59 9.29 -2.69
CA ASN A 108 12.12 10.65 -2.47
C ASN A 108 11.46 11.38 -1.28
N GLY A 109 10.71 10.65 -0.45
CA GLY A 109 9.89 11.23 0.62
C GLY A 109 8.46 11.54 0.18
N ALA A 110 7.68 12.14 1.07
CA ALA A 110 6.30 12.56 0.79
C ALA A 110 5.93 13.79 1.62
N ASP A 111 5.28 14.79 1.01
CA ASP A 111 4.85 16.01 1.72
C ASP A 111 3.73 15.75 2.73
N ALA A 112 2.90 14.74 2.47
CA ALA A 112 1.83 14.31 3.35
C ALA A 112 1.91 12.79 3.59
N VAL A 113 1.57 12.37 4.81
CA VAL A 113 1.47 10.95 5.18
C VAL A 113 0.12 10.72 5.83
N PHE A 114 -0.55 9.65 5.43
CA PHE A 114 -1.75 9.17 6.11
C PHE A 114 -1.38 8.02 7.04
N ILE A 115 -2.01 7.99 8.20
CA ILE A 115 -1.81 6.96 9.21
C ILE A 115 -3.15 6.37 9.58
N SER A 116 -3.21 5.05 9.68
CA SER A 116 -4.36 4.32 10.22
C SER A 116 -3.89 3.23 11.17
N SER A 117 -4.81 2.74 11.99
CA SER A 117 -4.56 1.54 12.77
C SER A 117 -4.31 0.34 11.85
N GLY A 118 -3.26 -0.43 12.13
CA GLY A 118 -3.06 -1.75 11.54
C GLY A 118 -3.90 -2.84 12.21
N ARG A 119 -4.59 -2.54 13.32
CA ARG A 119 -5.42 -3.50 14.06
C ARG A 119 -6.88 -3.49 13.63
N VAL A 120 -7.36 -2.35 13.12
CA VAL A 120 -8.77 -2.15 12.73
C VAL A 120 -8.84 -1.56 11.33
N PHE A 121 -9.59 -2.21 10.44
CA PHE A 121 -9.54 -1.97 9.00
C PHE A 121 -10.49 -0.90 8.42
N PRO A 122 -11.64 -0.56 9.02
CA PRO A 122 -12.57 0.43 8.44
C PRO A 122 -11.92 1.80 8.20
N ASP A 123 -11.07 2.23 9.13
CA ASP A 123 -10.41 3.55 9.06
C ASP A 123 -9.49 3.63 7.83
N ALA A 124 -8.65 2.62 7.63
CA ALA A 124 -7.74 2.52 6.49
C ALA A 124 -8.49 2.43 5.15
N LEU A 125 -9.63 1.72 5.10
CA LEU A 125 -10.46 1.63 3.90
C LEU A 125 -10.99 3.01 3.48
N SER A 126 -11.37 3.83 4.46
CA SER A 126 -11.85 5.20 4.20
C SER A 126 -10.72 6.17 3.84
N ALA A 127 -9.50 5.95 4.36
CA ALA A 127 -8.32 6.78 4.10
C ALA A 127 -7.71 6.55 2.71
N ALA A 128 -7.78 5.32 2.19
CA ALA A 128 -7.04 4.93 1.00
C ALA A 128 -7.32 5.80 -0.25
N PRO A 129 -8.59 6.15 -0.58
CA PRO A 129 -8.89 7.00 -1.73
C PRO A 129 -8.27 8.40 -1.62
N ILE A 130 -8.40 9.06 -0.45
CA ILE A 130 -7.86 10.42 -0.27
C ILE A 130 -6.33 10.42 -0.26
N ALA A 131 -5.70 9.41 0.34
CA ALA A 131 -4.25 9.23 0.30
C ALA A 131 -3.74 9.06 -1.14
N GLY A 132 -4.42 8.22 -1.94
CA GLY A 132 -4.10 8.05 -3.36
C GLY A 132 -4.24 9.35 -4.17
N MET A 133 -5.34 10.10 -3.97
CA MET A 133 -5.55 11.39 -4.62
C MET A 133 -4.50 12.44 -4.23
N LYS A 134 -4.04 12.43 -2.98
CA LYS A 134 -2.98 13.30 -2.47
C LYS A 134 -1.57 12.80 -2.82
N LYS A 135 -1.44 11.65 -3.49
CA LYS A 135 -0.17 10.98 -3.77
C LYS A 135 0.68 10.83 -2.50
N ALA A 136 0.04 10.35 -1.44
CA ALA A 136 0.63 10.18 -0.11
C ALA A 136 0.59 8.71 0.31
N PRO A 137 1.62 8.22 1.04
CA PRO A 137 1.58 6.88 1.61
C PRO A 137 0.52 6.77 2.72
N LEU A 138 -0.01 5.56 2.88
CA LEU A 138 -0.78 5.16 4.06
C LEU A 138 0.06 4.17 4.86
N LEU A 139 0.51 4.60 6.04
CA LEU A 139 1.25 3.75 6.98
C LEU A 139 0.32 3.18 8.03
N LEU A 140 0.62 1.96 8.48
CA LEU A 140 -0.14 1.29 9.53
C LEU A 140 0.64 1.34 10.85
N LEU A 141 -0.03 1.74 11.93
CA LEU A 141 0.53 1.74 13.29
C LEU A 141 -0.14 0.73 14.19
N ASP A 142 0.55 0.35 15.27
CA ASP A 142 -0.10 -0.34 16.37
C ASP A 142 -0.89 0.65 17.24
N THR A 143 -1.81 0.16 18.06
CA THR A 143 -2.73 1.01 18.82
C THR A 143 -2.03 1.94 19.81
N ASN A 144 -1.02 1.42 20.50
CA ASN A 144 -0.32 2.08 21.60
C ASN A 144 1.19 2.21 21.36
N SER A 145 1.66 1.96 20.13
CA SER A 145 3.09 2.11 19.81
C SER A 145 3.30 2.41 18.33
N ILE A 146 4.43 3.06 18.05
CA ILE A 146 4.96 3.22 16.70
C ILE A 146 6.00 2.11 16.49
N PRO A 147 5.72 1.09 15.67
CA PRO A 147 6.71 0.05 15.39
C PRO A 147 7.98 0.67 14.80
N ALA A 148 9.15 0.12 15.15
CA ALA A 148 10.44 0.68 14.73
C ALA A 148 10.57 0.84 13.19
N VAL A 149 9.97 -0.08 12.43
CA VAL A 149 9.93 0.00 10.96
C VAL A 149 9.12 1.20 10.45
N ILE A 150 8.10 1.63 11.19
CA ILE A 150 7.30 2.82 10.86
C ILE A 150 7.99 4.09 11.33
N ASP A 151 8.64 4.09 12.50
CA ASP A 151 9.48 5.23 12.94
C ASP A 151 10.53 5.57 11.88
N ALA A 152 11.29 4.55 11.42
CA ALA A 152 12.30 4.73 10.39
C ALA A 152 11.71 5.25 9.07
N GLU A 153 10.52 4.77 8.71
CA GLU A 153 9.86 5.18 7.48
C GLU A 153 9.31 6.62 7.57
N LEU A 154 8.72 7.03 8.69
CA LEU A 154 8.28 8.41 8.92
C LEU A 154 9.45 9.40 8.84
N ARG A 155 10.59 9.06 9.47
CA ARG A 155 11.82 9.86 9.38
C ARG A 155 12.34 9.98 7.95
N ARG A 156 12.32 8.87 7.19
CA ARG A 156 12.73 8.85 5.78
C ARG A 156 11.80 9.71 4.92
N LEU A 157 10.49 9.65 5.17
CA LEU A 157 9.50 10.41 4.42
C LEU A 157 9.61 11.92 4.66
N ASN A 158 10.02 12.32 5.87
CA ASN A 158 10.19 13.70 6.31
C ASN A 158 9.02 14.62 5.88
N PRO A 159 7.78 14.31 6.32
CA PRO A 159 6.58 14.96 5.83
C PRO A 159 6.34 16.35 6.42
N ASN A 160 5.61 17.19 5.67
CA ASN A 160 5.10 18.46 6.19
C ASN A 160 3.77 18.30 6.93
N SER A 161 3.06 17.19 6.69
CA SER A 161 1.78 16.91 7.33
C SER A 161 1.56 15.42 7.56
N ILE A 162 0.96 15.10 8.70
CA ILE A 162 0.52 13.74 9.04
C ILE A 162 -0.98 13.81 9.34
N THR A 163 -1.77 13.01 8.62
CA THR A 163 -3.21 12.87 8.85
C THR A 163 -3.50 11.50 9.43
N VAL A 164 -3.97 11.45 10.67
CA VAL A 164 -4.44 10.21 11.30
C VAL A 164 -5.91 10.01 10.96
N VAL A 165 -6.23 8.85 10.38
CA VAL A 165 -7.59 8.40 10.10
C VAL A 165 -7.89 7.26 11.05
N GLY A 166 -8.80 7.53 11.99
CA GLY A 166 -9.18 6.62 13.06
C GLY A 166 -9.40 7.36 14.37
N GLY A 167 -10.11 6.72 15.30
CA GLY A 167 -10.37 7.29 16.62
C GLY A 167 -9.27 7.00 17.63
N ARG A 168 -9.31 7.67 18.78
CA ARG A 168 -8.39 7.46 19.92
C ARG A 168 -8.33 6.01 20.44
N ALA A 169 -9.37 5.21 20.13
CA ALA A 169 -9.45 3.80 20.47
C ALA A 169 -8.55 2.90 19.59
N THR A 170 -8.15 3.38 18.41
CA THR A 170 -7.37 2.61 17.43
C THR A 170 -5.97 3.19 17.22
N VAL A 171 -5.79 4.47 17.52
CA VAL A 171 -4.50 5.18 17.68
C VAL A 171 -4.59 6.04 18.93
N THR A 172 -3.88 5.68 19.99
CA THR A 172 -3.95 6.41 21.27
C THR A 172 -3.48 7.87 21.17
N ASP A 173 -3.95 8.72 22.08
CA ASP A 173 -3.54 10.13 22.15
C ASP A 173 -2.03 10.29 22.39
N GLU A 174 -1.40 9.33 23.10
CA GLU A 174 0.06 9.27 23.27
C GLU A 174 0.77 9.08 21.94
N VAL A 175 0.39 8.06 21.16
CA VAL A 175 0.93 7.84 19.82
C VAL A 175 0.65 9.04 18.92
N PHE A 176 -0.56 9.60 18.98
CA PHE A 176 -0.93 10.77 18.20
C PHE A 176 -0.05 11.98 18.50
N GLY A 177 0.25 12.25 19.78
CA GLY A 177 1.11 13.36 20.18
C GLY A 177 2.54 13.22 19.64
N VAL A 178 3.11 12.02 19.72
CA VAL A 178 4.48 11.73 19.24
C VAL A 178 4.61 11.88 17.72
N LEU A 179 3.53 11.75 16.95
CA LEU A 179 3.59 11.91 15.50
C LEU A 179 4.04 13.32 15.05
N SER A 180 3.84 14.33 15.88
CA SER A 180 4.29 15.69 15.57
C SER A 180 5.82 15.82 15.49
N ASP A 181 6.57 14.95 16.15
CA ASP A 181 8.04 14.93 16.14
C ASP A 181 8.64 14.54 14.78
N TYR A 182 7.83 13.96 13.88
CA TYR A 182 8.25 13.58 12.53
C TYR A 182 7.96 14.66 11.48
N LEU A 183 7.25 15.73 11.84
CA LEU A 183 6.98 16.81 10.91
C LEU A 183 8.26 17.60 10.65
N ARG A 184 8.48 17.94 9.39
CA ARG A 184 9.57 18.84 9.01
C ARG A 184 9.41 20.16 9.77
N SER A 185 10.50 20.64 10.37
CA SER A 185 10.55 21.98 10.94
C SER A 185 10.26 23.02 9.87
N ALA A 186 9.47 24.05 10.22
CA ALA A 186 9.34 25.22 9.37
C ALA A 186 10.66 26.00 9.44
N ASP A 187 11.41 26.03 8.34
CA ASP A 187 12.55 26.93 8.14
C ASP A 187 12.08 28.38 7.94
#